data_AF-A0A813I4B8-F1
#
_entry.id   AF-A0A813I4B8-F1
#
_cell.length_a   1.000
_cell.length_b   1.000
_cell.length_c   1.000
_cell.angle_alpha   90.00
_cell.angle_beta   90.00
_cell.angle_gamma   90.00
#
_symmetry.space_group_name_H-M   'P 1'
#
loop_
_entity.id
_entity.type
_entity.pdbx_description
1 polymer ?
#
loop_
_entity_poly.entity_id
_entity_poly.type
_entity_poly.pdbx_seq_one_letter_code
_entity_poly.pdbx_strand_id
1 'polypeptide(L)'
;MAEITMVLPIFEIVMAIAGYAPYIVAVMAVLVVAVRKSLRMYVILGPPLALFLATCWVYHESNAFAKAQGYDMTLPTLRDALDEYIQTGKGDMMDILEGGKHAPVFGNAEMKRYFGSWFTGSIFHDTTQDASFLPEAYNKGDDWFEATLGEPMVYTGAIYTGPNETMWSAQLNKLEFIAHALGVKPGDQ
;
A
#
# COMPACT_ATOMS: atom_id res chain seq x y z
N MET A 1 -14.56 10.18 -22.76
CA MET A 1 -13.79 9.18 -22.00
C MET A 1 -14.46 7.84 -22.24
N ALA A 2 -13.74 6.83 -22.73
CA ALA A 2 -14.32 5.50 -22.88
C ALA A 2 -14.62 4.96 -21.47
N GLU A 3 -15.84 4.48 -21.23
CA GLU A 3 -16.14 3.71 -20.01
C GLU A 3 -15.34 2.42 -20.08
N ILE A 4 -14.25 2.36 -19.31
CA ILE A 4 -13.55 1.10 -19.10
C ILE A 4 -14.29 0.41 -17.96
N THR A 5 -15.22 -0.47 -18.34
CA THR A 5 -15.87 -1.38 -17.40
C THR A 5 -14.83 -2.33 -16.84
N MET A 6 -14.66 -2.39 -15.52
CA MET A 6 -13.87 -3.43 -14.87
C MET A 6 -14.40 -4.79 -15.32
N VAL A 7 -13.57 -5.54 -16.04
CA VAL A 7 -13.97 -6.83 -16.62
C VAL A 7 -14.06 -7.90 -15.53
N LEU A 8 -13.26 -7.78 -14.47
CA LEU A 8 -13.20 -8.71 -13.35
C LEU A 8 -13.13 -7.94 -12.02
N PRO A 9 -13.93 -8.30 -11.01
CA PRO A 9 -13.86 -7.72 -9.67
C PRO A 9 -12.68 -8.36 -8.90
N ILE A 10 -11.46 -7.97 -9.27
CA ILE A 10 -10.23 -8.63 -8.80
C ILE A 10 -10.07 -8.49 -7.29
N PHE A 11 -10.42 -7.34 -6.72
CA PHE A 11 -10.37 -7.12 -5.28
C PHE A 11 -11.26 -8.12 -4.53
N GLU A 12 -12.50 -8.29 -4.98
CA GLU A 12 -13.46 -9.22 -4.41
C GLU A 12 -13.00 -10.68 -4.57
N ILE A 13 -12.38 -11.01 -5.71
CA ILE A 13 -11.79 -12.33 -5.95
C ILE A 13 -10.63 -12.59 -4.98
N VAL A 14 -9.72 -11.64 -4.80
CA VAL A 14 -8.58 -11.76 -3.87
C VAL A 14 -9.08 -11.88 -2.44
N MET A 15 -10.04 -11.06 -2.03
CA MET A 15 -10.66 -11.12 -0.70
C MET A 15 -11.37 -12.46 -0.47
N ALA A 16 -12.07 -12.99 -1.48
CA ALA A 16 -12.69 -14.31 -1.40
C ALA A 16 -11.64 -15.43 -1.28
N ILE A 17 -10.56 -15.39 -2.06
CA ILE A 17 -9.47 -16.37 -1.96
C ILE A 17 -8.86 -16.34 -0.54
N ALA A 18 -8.59 -15.16 0.00
CA ALA A 18 -8.06 -15.01 1.35
C ALA A 18 -9.04 -15.52 2.43
N GLY A 19 -10.31 -15.12 2.33
CA GLY A 19 -11.36 -15.51 3.30
C GLY A 19 -11.69 -17.01 3.28
N TYR A 20 -11.56 -17.67 2.13
CA TYR A 20 -11.85 -19.10 1.97
C TYR A 20 -10.60 -19.98 1.83
N ALA A 21 -9.41 -19.46 2.11
CA ALA A 21 -8.14 -20.16 1.90
C ALA A 21 -8.10 -21.59 2.50
N PRO A 22 -8.56 -21.85 3.75
CA PRO A 22 -8.53 -23.20 4.32
C PRO A 22 -9.39 -24.20 3.52
N TYR A 23 -10.56 -23.76 3.05
CA TYR A 23 -11.46 -24.59 2.25
C TYR A 23 -10.88 -24.86 0.87
N ILE A 24 -10.28 -23.85 0.24
CA ILE A 24 -9.62 -24.00 -1.06
C ILE A 24 -8.50 -25.02 -0.95
N VAL A 25 -7.63 -24.93 0.07
CA VAL A 25 -6.55 -25.89 0.30
C VAL A 25 -7.08 -27.31 0.53
N ALA A 26 -8.12 -27.46 1.35
CA ALA A 26 -8.74 -28.77 1.61
C ALA A 26 -9.32 -29.40 0.34
N VAL A 27 -10.05 -28.61 -0.47
CA VAL A 27 -10.59 -29.05 -1.76
C VAL A 27 -9.46 -29.46 -2.71
N MET A 28 -8.39 -28.66 -2.82
CA MET A 28 -7.24 -28.99 -3.66
C MET A 28 -6.57 -30.30 -3.22
N ALA A 29 -6.38 -30.51 -1.91
CA ALA A 29 -5.82 -31.76 -1.39
C ALA A 29 -6.68 -32.99 -1.75
N VAL A 30 -8.00 -32.89 -1.61
CA VAL A 30 -8.94 -33.95 -1.99
C VAL A 30 -8.87 -34.21 -3.49
N LEU A 31 -8.87 -33.16 -4.33
CA LEU A 31 -8.80 -33.29 -5.79
C LEU A 31 -7.51 -33.98 -6.25
N VAL A 32 -6.37 -33.68 -5.63
CA VAL A 32 -5.08 -34.32 -5.97
C VAL A 32 -5.12 -35.83 -5.73
N VAL A 33 -5.80 -36.30 -4.68
CA VAL A 33 -5.91 -37.73 -4.38
C VAL A 33 -6.98 -38.42 -5.24
N ALA A 34 -8.13 -37.76 -5.42
CA ALA A 34 -9.29 -38.31 -6.13
C ALA A 34 -9.09 -38.45 -7.65
N VAL A 35 -8.25 -37.60 -8.25
CA VAL A 35 -8.03 -37.57 -9.70
C VAL A 35 -7.01 -38.63 -10.15
N ARG A 36 -7.20 -39.13 -11.38
CA ARG A 36 -6.30 -40.11 -12.03
C ARG A 36 -4.85 -39.61 -12.04
N LYS A 37 -3.89 -40.52 -11.88
CA LYS A 37 -2.45 -40.19 -11.78
C LYS A 37 -1.93 -39.29 -12.91
N SER A 38 -2.41 -39.50 -14.14
CA SER A 38 -2.04 -38.68 -15.31
C SER A 38 -2.52 -37.23 -15.24
N LEU A 39 -3.56 -36.95 -14.46
CA LEU A 39 -4.19 -35.63 -14.34
C LEU A 39 -3.76 -34.87 -13.07
N ARG A 40 -3.13 -35.53 -12.10
CA ARG A 40 -2.70 -34.93 -10.83
C ARG A 40 -1.82 -33.70 -11.03
N MET A 41 -0.91 -33.74 -12.01
CA MET A 41 -0.02 -32.62 -12.29
C MET A 41 -0.79 -31.35 -12.65
N TYR A 42 -1.87 -31.45 -13.44
CA TYR A 42 -2.69 -30.27 -13.79
C TYR A 42 -3.47 -29.73 -12.59
N VAL A 43 -3.91 -30.60 -11.68
CA VAL A 43 -4.57 -30.17 -10.44
C VAL A 43 -3.58 -29.44 -9.53
N ILE A 44 -2.35 -29.94 -9.41
CA ILE A 44 -1.31 -29.29 -8.60
C ILE A 44 -0.87 -27.95 -9.21
N LEU A 45 -0.69 -27.89 -10.53
CA LEU A 45 -0.23 -26.69 -11.23
C LEU A 45 -1.34 -25.68 -11.53
N GLY A 46 -2.60 -26.09 -11.47
CA GLY A 46 -3.76 -25.24 -11.78
C GLY A 46 -3.80 -23.95 -10.94
N PRO A 47 -3.82 -24.04 -9.59
CA PRO A 47 -3.84 -22.86 -8.74
C PRO A 47 -2.66 -21.89 -8.93
N PRO A 48 -1.39 -22.31 -8.92
CA PRO A 48 -0.28 -21.38 -9.14
C PRO A 48 -0.31 -20.76 -10.54
N LEU A 49 -0.74 -21.52 -11.56
CA LEU A 49 -0.91 -20.97 -12.91
C LEU A 49 -2.06 -19.94 -12.96
N ALA A 50 -3.19 -20.22 -12.31
CA ALA A 50 -4.32 -19.30 -12.25
C ALA A 50 -3.94 -17.99 -11.53
N LEU A 51 -3.22 -18.08 -10.41
CA LEU A 51 -2.69 -16.91 -9.70
C LEU A 51 -1.72 -16.12 -10.57
N PHE A 52 -0.81 -16.79 -11.29
CA PHE A 52 0.12 -16.14 -12.22
C PHE A 52 -0.59 -15.42 -13.36
N LEU A 53 -1.60 -16.05 -13.98
CA LEU A 53 -2.39 -15.42 -15.03
C LEU A 53 -3.18 -14.21 -14.50
N ALA A 54 -3.74 -14.32 -13.29
CA ALA A 54 -4.44 -13.21 -12.64
C ALA A 54 -3.50 -12.03 -12.36
N THR A 55 -2.27 -12.27 -11.88
CA THR A 55 -1.31 -11.18 -11.64
C THR A 55 -0.83 -10.54 -12.95
N CYS A 56 -0.56 -11.33 -14.00
CA CYS A 56 -0.28 -10.80 -15.33
C CYS A 56 -1.44 -9.96 -15.87
N TRP A 57 -2.68 -10.39 -15.63
CA TRP A 57 -3.88 -9.65 -16.02
C TRP A 57 -3.99 -8.32 -15.28
N VAL A 58 -3.87 -8.31 -13.95
CA VAL A 58 -3.84 -7.08 -13.13
C VAL A 58 -2.79 -6.10 -13.63
N TYR A 59 -1.58 -6.61 -13.88
CA TYR A 59 -0.48 -5.80 -14.38
C TYR A 59 -0.80 -5.18 -15.75
N HIS A 60 -1.36 -5.98 -16.67
CA HIS A 60 -1.76 -5.50 -17.98
C HIS A 60 -2.87 -4.45 -17.89
N GLU A 61 -3.91 -4.73 -17.10
CA GLU A 61 -5.08 -3.88 -16.94
C GLU A 61 -4.70 -2.54 -16.29
N SER A 62 -3.88 -2.55 -15.23
CA SER A 62 -3.33 -1.36 -14.59
C SER A 62 -2.60 -0.45 -15.59
N ASN A 63 -1.76 -1.01 -16.45
CA ASN A 63 -1.06 -0.26 -17.49
C ASN A 63 -2.01 0.25 -18.59
N ALA A 64 -3.02 -0.52 -18.97
CA ALA A 64 -4.01 -0.11 -19.96
C ALA A 64 -4.86 1.07 -19.44
N PHE A 65 -5.28 1.02 -18.17
CA PHE A 65 -5.98 2.11 -17.50
C PHE A 65 -5.15 3.39 -17.43
N ALA A 66 -3.88 3.29 -17.03
CA ALA A 66 -2.99 4.46 -16.97
C ALA A 66 -2.81 5.11 -18.36
N LYS A 67 -2.61 4.30 -19.41
CA LYS A 67 -2.56 4.80 -20.79
C LYS A 67 -3.85 5.52 -21.20
N ALA A 68 -5.00 4.95 -20.83
CA ALA A 68 -6.30 5.55 -21.14
C ALA A 68 -6.57 6.85 -20.37
N GLN A 69 -5.99 7.00 -19.18
CA GLN A 69 -6.01 8.24 -18.40
C GLN A 69 -5.02 9.29 -18.93
N GLY A 70 -4.19 8.95 -19.92
CA GLY A 70 -3.28 9.87 -20.59
C GLY A 70 -1.88 9.95 -19.96
N TYR A 71 -1.52 9.01 -19.07
CA TYR A 71 -0.18 8.96 -18.50
C TYR A 71 0.88 8.58 -19.53
N ASP A 72 2.05 9.18 -19.40
CA ASP A 72 3.24 8.81 -20.16
C ASP A 72 3.91 7.58 -19.53
N MET A 73 3.77 6.45 -20.20
CA MET A 73 4.33 5.16 -19.74
C MET A 73 5.83 5.02 -20.02
N THR A 74 6.49 6.03 -20.60
CA THR A 74 7.94 6.05 -20.76
C THR A 74 8.65 6.54 -19.51
N LEU A 75 7.94 7.28 -18.65
CA LEU A 75 8.44 7.74 -17.36
C LEU A 75 8.42 6.61 -16.33
N PRO A 76 9.26 6.69 -15.29
CA PRO A 76 9.17 5.75 -14.17
C PRO A 76 7.80 5.85 -13.50
N THR A 77 7.38 4.75 -12.87
CA THR A 77 6.15 4.73 -12.08
C THR A 77 6.23 5.71 -10.92
N LEU A 78 5.07 6.11 -10.39
CA LEU A 78 4.99 7.02 -9.25
C LEU A 78 5.82 6.50 -8.06
N ARG A 79 5.73 5.19 -7.80
CA ARG A 79 6.48 4.56 -6.71
C ARG A 79 7.98 4.58 -6.97
N ASP A 80 8.42 4.21 -8.16
CA ASP A 80 9.84 4.16 -8.52
C ASP A 80 10.47 5.57 -8.44
N ALA A 81 9.77 6.59 -8.95
CA ALA A 81 10.21 7.98 -8.86
C ALA A 81 10.31 8.47 -7.40
N LEU A 82 9.33 8.13 -6.57
CA LEU A 82 9.33 8.48 -5.15
C LEU A 82 10.46 7.76 -4.38
N ASP A 83 10.74 6.49 -4.70
CA ASP A 83 11.86 5.76 -4.10
C ASP A 83 13.21 6.36 -4.48
N GLU A 84 13.39 6.76 -5.74
CA GLU A 84 14.60 7.45 -6.17
C GLU A 84 14.78 8.78 -5.42
N TYR A 85 13.70 9.54 -5.26
CA TYR A 85 13.71 10.77 -4.46
C TYR A 85 14.09 10.49 -2.99
N ILE A 86 13.48 9.51 -2.34
CA ILE A 86 13.78 9.15 -0.94
C ILE A 86 15.26 8.77 -0.76
N GLN A 87 15.83 8.03 -1.71
CA GLN A 87 17.21 7.55 -1.61
C GLN A 87 18.25 8.62 -1.97
N THR A 88 17.95 9.49 -2.93
CA THR A 88 18.95 10.40 -3.51
C THR A 88 18.72 11.86 -3.16
N GLY A 89 17.53 12.22 -2.69
CA GLY A 89 17.08 13.59 -2.48
C GLY A 89 16.95 14.40 -3.78
N LYS A 90 17.05 13.78 -4.95
CA LYS A 90 17.00 14.47 -6.25
C LYS A 90 15.57 14.56 -6.77
N GLY A 91 15.20 15.74 -7.24
CA GLY A 91 13.87 16.02 -7.77
C GLY A 91 13.01 16.86 -6.82
N ASP A 92 11.79 17.14 -7.22
CA ASP A 92 10.78 17.82 -6.42
C ASP A 92 9.69 16.83 -6.03
N MET A 93 9.58 16.52 -4.74
CA MET A 93 8.60 15.57 -4.21
C MET A 93 7.17 15.98 -4.55
N MET A 94 6.85 17.28 -4.52
CA MET A 94 5.49 17.76 -4.79
C MET A 94 5.17 17.60 -6.27
N ASP A 95 6.12 17.87 -7.17
CA ASP A 95 5.95 17.60 -8.60
C ASP A 95 5.79 16.11 -8.90
N ILE A 96 6.50 15.24 -8.17
CA ILE A 96 6.36 13.78 -8.32
C ILE A 96 4.96 13.31 -7.88
N LEU A 97 4.49 13.75 -6.72
CA LEU A 97 3.23 13.30 -6.11
C LEU A 97 1.99 13.95 -6.75
N GLU A 98 2.03 15.25 -7.00
CA GLU A 98 0.87 16.04 -7.43
C GLU A 98 0.92 16.44 -8.91
N GLY A 99 2.10 16.41 -9.54
CA GLY A 99 2.28 16.84 -10.92
C GLY A 99 1.60 15.96 -11.95
N GLY A 100 1.10 14.77 -11.57
CA GLY A 100 0.33 13.88 -12.44
C GLY A 100 1.13 13.30 -13.61
N LYS A 101 2.46 13.42 -13.59
CA LYS A 101 3.36 12.96 -14.66
C LYS A 101 3.61 11.46 -14.59
N HIS A 102 3.79 10.94 -13.37
CA HIS A 102 4.13 9.55 -13.12
C HIS A 102 2.88 8.69 -12.94
N ALA A 103 2.82 7.57 -13.64
CA ALA A 103 1.68 6.66 -13.58
C ALA A 103 1.64 5.89 -12.23
N PRO A 104 0.49 5.83 -11.53
CA PRO A 104 0.33 5.06 -10.29
C PRO A 104 0.04 3.58 -10.60
N VAL A 105 0.98 2.92 -11.29
CA VAL A 105 0.88 1.51 -11.70
C VAL A 105 1.94 0.67 -10.99
N PHE A 106 1.78 -0.65 -11.03
CA PHE A 106 2.80 -1.57 -10.51
C PHE A 106 4.12 -1.41 -11.28
N GLY A 107 5.17 -1.02 -10.57
CA GLY A 107 6.52 -0.83 -11.10
C GLY A 107 7.50 -1.90 -10.65
N ASN A 108 8.78 -1.61 -10.85
CA ASN A 108 9.85 -2.53 -10.48
C ASN A 108 10.01 -2.62 -8.95
N ALA A 109 9.81 -1.51 -8.23
CA ALA A 109 9.83 -1.46 -6.78
C ALA A 109 8.80 -2.43 -6.16
N GLU A 110 7.55 -2.39 -6.60
CA GLU A 110 6.50 -3.30 -6.12
C GLU A 110 6.85 -4.75 -6.40
N MET A 111 7.27 -5.06 -7.63
CA MET A 111 7.61 -6.43 -8.03
C MET A 111 8.77 -6.99 -7.19
N LYS A 112 9.83 -6.20 -6.99
CA LYS A 112 10.95 -6.57 -6.13
C LYS A 112 10.51 -6.80 -4.69
N ARG A 113 9.61 -5.97 -4.16
CA ARG A 113 9.05 -6.14 -2.82
C ARG A 113 8.20 -7.42 -2.70
N TYR A 114 7.31 -7.66 -3.67
CA TYR A 114 6.42 -8.81 -3.64
C TYR A 114 7.16 -10.14 -3.77
N PHE A 115 8.09 -10.27 -4.73
CA PHE A 115 8.86 -11.50 -4.92
C PHE A 115 10.01 -11.65 -3.93
N GLY A 116 10.56 -10.54 -3.42
CA GLY A 116 11.65 -10.53 -2.47
C GLY A 116 11.18 -10.81 -1.05
N SER A 117 10.59 -9.81 -0.39
CA SER A 117 10.28 -9.88 1.04
C SER A 117 8.92 -10.51 1.34
N TRP A 118 7.88 -10.19 0.55
CA TRP A 118 6.54 -10.68 0.86
C TRP A 118 6.38 -12.18 0.61
N PHE A 119 6.80 -12.67 -0.57
CA PHE A 119 6.66 -14.08 -0.92
C PHE A 119 7.49 -15.00 -0.02
N THR A 120 8.73 -14.61 0.28
CA THR A 120 9.61 -15.39 1.17
C THR A 120 9.08 -15.39 2.61
N GLY A 121 8.72 -14.23 3.15
CA GLY A 121 8.18 -14.11 4.51
C GLY A 121 6.80 -14.76 4.70
N SER A 122 5.98 -14.84 3.65
CA SER A 122 4.65 -15.47 3.72
C SER A 122 4.69 -17.00 3.64
N ILE A 123 5.70 -17.57 2.96
CA ILE A 123 5.85 -19.03 2.83
C ILE A 123 6.75 -19.60 3.94
N PHE A 124 7.79 -18.85 4.32
CA PHE A 124 8.76 -19.23 5.33
C PHE A 124 8.68 -18.25 6.50
N HIS A 125 7.56 -18.27 7.24
CA HIS A 125 7.41 -17.41 8.40
C HIS A 125 8.42 -17.79 9.48
N ASP A 126 9.30 -16.85 9.83
CA ASP A 126 10.31 -17.00 10.87
C ASP A 126 10.28 -15.76 11.78
N THR A 127 10.16 -15.99 13.08
CA THR A 127 10.14 -14.92 14.09
C THR A 127 11.44 -14.12 14.13
N THR A 128 12.55 -14.70 13.66
CA THR A 128 13.83 -13.98 13.52
C THR A 128 13.81 -12.96 12.39
N GLN A 129 13.05 -13.21 11.32
CA GLN A 129 12.85 -12.25 10.22
C GLN A 129 12.04 -11.05 10.73
N ASP A 130 10.94 -11.29 11.45
CA ASP A 130 10.13 -10.23 12.05
C ASP A 130 10.98 -9.33 12.96
N ALA A 131 11.81 -9.93 13.82
CA ALA A 131 12.72 -9.21 14.70
C ALA A 131 13.71 -8.29 13.94
N SER A 132 14.08 -8.63 12.71
CA SER A 132 14.95 -7.80 11.88
C SER A 132 14.25 -6.60 11.22
N PHE A 133 12.95 -6.72 10.92
CA PHE A 133 12.15 -5.66 10.30
C PHE A 133 11.56 -4.68 11.34
N LEU A 134 11.33 -5.15 12.56
CA LEU A 134 10.73 -4.36 13.65
C LEU A 134 11.51 -3.06 13.94
N PRO A 135 12.85 -3.04 14.02
CA PRO A 135 13.57 -1.80 14.26
C PRO A 135 13.40 -0.76 13.16
N GLU A 136 13.43 -1.17 11.88
CA GLU A 136 13.23 -0.24 10.77
C GLU A 136 11.83 0.40 10.81
N ALA A 137 10.81 -0.41 11.10
CA ALA A 137 9.42 0.05 11.18
C ALA A 137 9.15 0.89 12.44
N TYR A 138 9.59 0.43 13.61
CA TYR A 138 9.12 0.89 14.93
C TYR A 138 10.19 1.46 15.85
N ASN A 139 11.48 1.45 15.49
CA ASN A 139 12.51 2.15 16.28
C ASN A 139 12.47 3.66 15.99
N LYS A 140 11.33 4.28 16.31
CA LYS A 140 11.07 5.72 16.22
C LYS A 140 10.52 6.13 17.59
N GLY A 141 11.37 6.75 18.40
CA GLY A 141 11.03 7.20 19.73
C GLY A 141 10.57 8.65 19.74
N ASP A 142 10.40 9.18 20.96
CA ASP A 142 10.01 10.57 21.19
C ASP A 142 10.99 11.55 20.55
N ASP A 143 12.27 11.19 20.42
CA ASP A 143 13.30 11.97 19.74
C ASP A 143 13.00 12.20 18.25
N TRP A 144 12.54 11.16 17.55
CA TRP A 144 12.12 11.25 16.16
C TRP A 144 10.83 12.07 16.01
N PHE A 145 9.88 11.89 16.91
CA PHE A 145 8.62 12.64 16.90
C PHE A 145 8.84 14.11 17.25
N GLU A 146 9.68 14.43 18.24
CA GLU A 146 10.02 15.80 18.62
C GLU A 146 10.70 16.53 17.46
N ALA A 147 11.61 15.86 16.75
CA ALA A 147 12.29 16.42 15.59
C ALA A 147 11.36 16.71 14.40
N THR A 148 10.20 16.05 14.30
CA THR A 148 9.28 16.14 13.15
C THR A 148 7.97 16.87 13.45
N LEU A 149 7.47 16.81 14.68
CA LEU A 149 6.19 17.37 15.13
C LEU A 149 6.35 18.61 16.01
N GLY A 150 7.57 18.85 16.52
CA GLY A 150 7.85 19.91 17.48
C GLY A 150 7.18 19.70 18.84
N GLU A 151 7.27 20.73 19.68
CA GLU A 151 6.85 20.70 21.09
C GLU A 151 5.40 20.24 21.36
N PRO A 152 4.37 20.49 20.52
CA PRO A 152 3.02 20.02 20.83
C PRO A 152 2.91 18.49 20.83
N MET A 153 3.81 17.80 20.13
CA MET A 153 3.75 16.34 19.90
C MET A 153 2.40 15.86 19.34
N VAL A 154 1.67 16.74 18.65
CA VAL A 154 0.33 16.46 18.11
C VAL A 154 0.47 15.90 16.68
N TYR A 155 0.33 14.57 16.55
CA TYR A 155 0.46 13.89 15.26
C TYR A 155 -0.85 13.84 14.45
N THR A 156 -1.36 15.00 14.07
CA THR A 156 -2.53 15.16 13.20
C THR A 156 -2.48 16.55 12.55
N GLY A 157 -3.38 16.82 11.60
CA GLY A 157 -3.47 18.12 10.93
C GLY A 157 -3.60 19.28 11.91
N ALA A 158 -3.24 20.49 11.47
CA ALA A 158 -3.29 21.74 12.24
C ALA A 158 -4.21 22.75 11.55
N ILE A 159 -4.63 23.81 12.25
CA ILE A 159 -5.46 24.88 11.68
C ILE A 159 -4.65 26.17 11.66
N TYR A 160 -4.25 26.59 10.46
CA TYR A 160 -3.60 27.88 10.23
C TYR A 160 -4.66 28.96 9.95
N THR A 161 -4.65 30.04 10.72
CA THR A 161 -5.51 31.22 10.53
C THR A 161 -4.82 32.32 9.73
N GLY A 162 -3.49 32.25 9.60
CA GLY A 162 -2.69 33.20 8.83
C GLY A 162 -1.34 32.65 8.37
N PRO A 163 -0.68 33.32 7.41
CA PRO A 163 0.54 32.82 6.78
C PRO A 163 1.79 32.87 7.67
N ASN A 164 1.76 33.62 8.77
CA ASN A 164 2.91 33.82 9.66
C ASN A 164 2.82 32.99 10.95
N GLU A 165 1.84 32.09 11.06
CA GLU A 165 1.69 31.26 12.25
C GLU A 165 2.72 30.14 12.29
N THR A 166 3.16 29.81 13.50
CA THR A 166 4.01 28.65 13.73
C THR A 166 3.16 27.39 13.82
N MET A 167 3.78 26.23 13.59
CA MET A 167 3.14 24.93 13.79
C MET A 167 2.57 24.80 15.21
N TRP A 168 3.28 25.31 16.23
CA TRP A 168 2.80 25.37 17.61
C TRP A 168 1.45 26.10 17.72
N SER A 169 1.38 27.35 17.24
CA SER A 169 0.13 28.13 17.28
C SER A 169 -0.99 27.46 16.48
N ALA A 170 -0.67 26.89 15.31
CA ALA A 170 -1.68 26.22 14.47
C ALA A 170 -2.25 24.95 15.12
N GLN A 171 -1.46 24.23 15.92
CA GLN A 171 -1.94 23.10 16.69
C GLN A 171 -2.84 23.55 17.86
N LEU A 172 -2.50 24.64 18.56
CA LEU A 172 -3.35 25.22 19.60
C LEU A 172 -4.68 25.73 19.04
N ASN A 173 -4.66 26.44 17.90
CA ASN A 173 -5.86 26.90 17.20
C ASN A 173 -6.83 25.74 16.94
N LYS A 174 -6.31 24.58 16.55
CA LYS A 174 -7.13 23.38 16.35
C LYS A 174 -7.75 22.87 17.65
N LEU A 175 -6.98 22.80 18.74
CA LEU A 175 -7.49 22.33 20.03
C LEU A 175 -8.59 23.26 20.56
N GLU A 176 -8.41 24.57 20.41
CA GLU A 176 -9.42 25.57 20.74
C GLU A 176 -10.67 25.43 19.86
N PHE A 177 -10.49 25.24 18.54
CA PHE A 177 -11.59 24.98 17.61
C PHE A 177 -12.39 23.74 18.02
N ILE A 178 -11.72 22.63 18.35
CA ILE A 178 -12.38 21.39 18.78
C ILE A 178 -13.14 21.62 20.10
N ALA A 179 -12.52 22.25 21.09
CA ALA A 179 -13.16 22.56 22.36
C ALA A 179 -14.42 23.42 22.18
N HIS A 180 -14.33 24.47 21.36
CA HIS A 180 -15.47 25.33 21.05
C HIS A 180 -16.56 24.60 20.28
N ALA A 181 -16.20 23.77 19.28
CA ALA A 181 -17.15 22.97 18.51
C ALA A 181 -17.90 21.95 19.36
N LEU A 182 -17.22 21.37 20.37
CA LEU A 182 -17.83 20.47 21.35
C LEU A 182 -18.63 21.21 22.43
N GLY A 183 -18.43 22.52 22.59
CA GLY A 183 -19.10 23.33 23.62
C GLY A 183 -18.67 23.00 25.04
N VAL A 184 -17.44 22.49 25.23
CA VAL A 184 -16.92 22.07 26.53
C VAL A 184 -16.82 23.24 27.51
N LYS A 185 -17.15 22.99 28.76
CA LYS A 185 -17.07 23.94 29.87
C LYS A 185 -16.09 23.44 30.93
N PRO A 186 -15.53 24.35 31.75
CA PRO A 186 -14.72 23.94 32.89
C PRO A 186 -15.44 22.94 33.78
N GLY A 187 -14.87 21.75 33.95
CA GLY A 187 -15.42 20.66 34.75
C GLY A 187 -16.12 19.55 33.97
N ASP A 188 -16.32 19.70 32.67
CA ASP A 188 -16.81 18.63 31.80
C ASP A 188 -15.75 17.51 31.68
N GLN A 189 -16.18 16.25 31.59
CA GLN A 189 -15.34 15.04 31.46
C GLN A 189 -15.59 14.32 30.14
#